data_AF-A0A428TFM3-F1
#
_entry.id   AF-A0A428TFM3-F1
#
_cell.length_a   1.000
_cell.length_b   1.000
_cell.length_c   1.000
_cell.angle_alpha   90.00
_cell.angle_beta   90.00
_cell.angle_gamma   90.00
#
_symmetry.space_group_name_H-M   'P 1'
#
loop_
_entity.id
_entity.type
_entity.pdbx_description
1 polymer ?
#
loop_
_entity_poly.entity_id
_entity_poly.type
_entity_poly.pdbx_seq_one_letter_code
_entity_poly.pdbx_strand_id
1 'polypeptide(L)'
;MSRQVYAHYMVGLTDGQSPEQWQKDISDAQAVGIDGFALNIGTDTWTLTQLHQAYAAAEAASFGMFLSFDQQTSSWDSPAVVDLINTFKDSSAQVKRDGKPLVSTFEGPGWADQWAGVREQTGGDLFGS
;
A
#
# COMPACT_ATOMS: atom_id res chain seq x y z
N MET A 1 -11.84 20.59 6.15
CA MET A 1 -11.21 19.28 6.00
C MET A 1 -9.87 19.49 5.33
N SER A 2 -8.77 19.04 5.93
CA SER A 2 -7.46 19.04 5.27
C SER A 2 -7.46 17.99 4.15
N ARG A 3 -6.80 18.30 3.03
CA ARG A 3 -6.59 17.35 1.94
C ARG A 3 -5.36 16.51 2.28
N GLN A 4 -5.48 15.18 2.30
CA GLN A 4 -4.33 14.30 2.48
C GLN A 4 -3.55 14.18 1.17
N VAL A 5 -2.23 14.23 1.27
CA VAL A 5 -1.28 14.13 0.15
C VAL A 5 -0.54 12.80 0.26
N TYR A 6 -0.65 11.98 -0.78
CA TYR A 6 0.06 10.71 -0.87
C TYR A 6 1.01 10.71 -2.06
N ALA A 7 2.22 10.22 -1.86
CA ALA A 7 3.19 9.99 -2.92
C ALA A 7 3.26 8.51 -3.28
N HIS A 8 3.45 8.18 -4.55
CA HIS A 8 3.79 6.82 -4.94
C HIS A 8 5.20 6.49 -4.44
N TYR A 9 5.34 5.31 -3.86
CA TYR A 9 6.61 4.77 -3.42
C TYR A 9 6.82 3.39 -4.06
N MET A 10 7.88 3.25 -4.87
CA MET A 10 8.12 2.06 -5.70
C MET A 10 8.78 0.95 -4.87
N VAL A 11 7.98 0.04 -4.29
CA VAL A 11 8.48 -1.05 -3.44
C VAL A 11 9.36 -2.03 -4.23
N GLY A 12 9.15 -2.16 -5.54
CA GLY A 12 10.04 -2.93 -6.42
C GLY A 12 11.50 -2.45 -6.44
N LEU A 13 11.81 -1.25 -5.94
CA LEU A 13 13.17 -0.71 -5.85
C LEU A 13 13.79 -0.82 -4.44
N THR A 14 13.18 -1.58 -3.54
CA THR A 14 13.52 -1.58 -2.11
C THR A 14 14.18 -2.87 -1.63
N ASP A 15 14.75 -3.67 -2.53
CA ASP A 15 15.47 -4.89 -2.14
C ASP A 15 16.63 -4.56 -1.19
N GLY A 16 16.60 -5.17 0.01
CA GLY A 16 17.57 -4.93 1.07
C GLY A 16 17.50 -3.56 1.76
N GLN A 17 16.49 -2.72 1.48
CA GLN A 17 16.30 -1.46 2.20
C GLN A 17 16.05 -1.73 3.68
N SER A 18 16.72 -1.00 4.57
CA SER A 18 16.66 -1.24 6.00
C SER A 18 15.48 -0.53 6.69
N PRO A 19 15.11 -0.94 7.92
CA PRO A 19 14.12 -0.23 8.73
C PRO A 19 14.48 1.25 8.96
N GLU A 20 15.76 1.57 9.16
CA GLU A 20 16.23 2.95 9.35
C GLU A 20 16.06 3.79 8.09
N GLN A 21 16.23 3.19 6.91
CA GLN A 21 15.99 3.88 5.65
C GLN A 21 14.49 4.15 5.45
N TRP A 22 13.61 3.21 5.79
CA TRP A 22 12.16 3.44 5.81
C TRP A 22 11.76 4.59 6.75
N GLN A 23 12.29 4.60 7.98
CA GLN A 23 12.06 5.68 8.94
C GLN A 23 12.55 7.03 8.39
N LYS A 24 13.72 7.05 7.77
CA LYS A 24 14.28 8.25 7.17
C LYS A 24 13.40 8.78 6.04
N ASP A 25 12.99 7.93 5.12
CA ASP A 25 12.19 8.34 3.96
C ASP A 25 10.81 8.86 4.38
N ILE A 26 10.19 8.25 5.40
CA ILE A 26 8.94 8.73 6.01
C ILE A 26 9.16 10.10 6.66
N SER A 27 10.24 10.27 7.42
CA SER A 27 10.55 11.56 8.06
C SER A 27 10.79 12.67 7.03
N ASP A 28 11.50 12.36 5.93
CA ASP A 28 11.75 13.31 4.85
C ASP A 28 10.45 13.69 4.13
N ALA A 29 9.55 12.71 3.92
CA ALA A 29 8.24 12.94 3.31
C ALA A 29 7.34 13.84 4.18
N GLN A 30 7.27 13.57 5.49
CA GLN A 30 6.54 14.43 6.43
C GLN A 30 7.09 15.86 6.44
N ALA A 31 8.41 16.04 6.35
CA ALA A 31 9.05 17.35 6.34
C ALA A 31 8.66 18.21 5.11
N VAL A 32 8.21 17.59 4.02
CA VAL A 32 7.72 18.28 2.82
C VAL A 32 6.18 18.27 2.68
N GLY A 33 5.47 17.81 3.71
CA GLY A 33 4.00 17.85 3.75
C GLY A 33 3.31 16.69 3.02
N ILE A 34 3.99 15.56 2.84
CA ILE A 34 3.35 14.31 2.40
C ILE A 34 2.82 13.61 3.66
N ASP A 35 1.55 13.18 3.61
CA ASP A 35 0.86 12.53 4.73
C ASP A 35 0.97 11.00 4.70
N GLY A 36 1.32 10.42 3.55
CA GLY A 36 1.43 8.98 3.39
C GLY A 36 2.02 8.52 2.06
N PHE A 37 2.21 7.21 1.91
CA PHE A 37 2.61 6.58 0.65
C PHE A 37 1.54 5.64 0.08
N ALA A 38 1.39 5.72 -1.24
CA ALA A 38 0.79 4.67 -2.06
C ALA A 38 1.91 3.69 -2.44
N LEU A 39 1.94 2.52 -1.82
CA LEU A 39 3.02 1.54 -1.99
C LEU A 39 2.81 0.78 -3.30
N ASN A 40 3.51 1.18 -4.37
CA ASN A 40 3.49 0.49 -5.65
C ASN A 40 4.24 -0.84 -5.49
N ILE A 41 3.49 -1.94 -5.56
CA ILE A 41 3.98 -3.29 -5.29
C ILE A 41 3.84 -4.18 -6.52
N GLY A 42 4.85 -5.03 -6.73
CA GLY A 42 4.80 -6.19 -7.61
C GLY A 42 4.86 -7.49 -6.82
N THR A 43 5.09 -8.60 -7.52
CA THR A 43 5.18 -9.96 -6.94
C THR A 43 6.62 -10.37 -6.60
N ASP A 44 7.52 -9.42 -6.40
CA ASP A 44 8.92 -9.68 -6.06
C ASP A 44 9.08 -10.43 -4.73
N THR A 45 10.18 -11.17 -4.58
CA THR A 45 10.42 -12.02 -3.40
C THR A 45 10.63 -11.22 -2.11
N TRP A 46 11.01 -9.95 -2.21
CA TRP A 46 11.20 -9.06 -1.06
C TRP A 46 9.96 -8.23 -0.71
N THR A 47 8.92 -8.19 -1.56
CA THR A 47 7.75 -7.31 -1.38
C THR A 47 7.16 -7.42 0.02
N LEU A 48 6.88 -8.64 0.50
CA LEU A 48 6.26 -8.83 1.80
C LEU A 48 7.16 -8.35 2.96
N THR A 49 8.46 -8.64 2.90
CA THR A 49 9.43 -8.17 3.89
C THR A 49 9.47 -6.65 3.94
N GLN A 50 9.53 -6.00 2.78
CA GLN A 50 9.58 -4.55 2.68
C GLN A 50 8.28 -3.87 3.11
N LEU A 51 7.13 -4.49 2.82
CA LEU A 51 5.84 -4.03 3.35
C LEU A 51 5.80 -4.08 4.88
N HIS A 52 6.26 -5.16 5.50
CA HIS A 52 6.32 -5.22 6.97
C HIS A 52 7.20 -4.13 7.58
N GLN A 53 8.36 -3.86 6.99
CA GLN A 53 9.24 -2.79 7.45
C GLN A 53 8.62 -1.39 7.24
N ALA A 54 8.02 -1.15 6.08
CA ALA A 54 7.35 0.10 5.75
C ALA A 54 6.21 0.40 6.72
N TYR A 55 5.32 -0.58 6.95
CA TYR A 55 4.20 -0.41 7.89
C TYR A 55 4.69 -0.20 9.32
N ALA A 56 5.67 -0.96 9.79
CA ALA A 56 6.22 -0.75 11.15
C ALA A 56 6.81 0.65 11.34
N ALA A 57 7.55 1.17 10.34
CA ALA A 57 8.07 2.54 10.39
C ALA A 57 6.95 3.59 10.33
N ALA A 58 5.90 3.34 9.54
CA ALA A 58 4.75 4.23 9.41
C ALA A 58 3.91 4.32 10.67
N GLU A 59 3.68 3.18 11.35
CA GLU A 59 2.95 3.12 12.62
C GLU A 59 3.65 3.98 13.69
N ALA A 60 4.99 3.88 13.78
CA ALA A 60 5.79 4.67 14.70
C ALA A 60 5.72 6.19 14.41
N ALA A 61 5.49 6.58 13.16
CA ALA A 61 5.48 7.97 12.70
C ALA A 61 4.07 8.56 12.52
N SER A 62 3.00 7.79 12.77
CA SER A 62 1.62 8.16 12.43
C SER A 62 1.47 8.57 10.96
N PHE A 63 2.10 7.82 10.06
CA PHE A 63 2.15 8.07 8.63
C PHE A 63 1.22 7.10 7.87
N GLY A 64 0.50 7.59 6.86
CA GLY A 64 -0.47 6.77 6.13
C GLY A 64 0.18 5.86 5.09
N MET A 65 -0.25 4.60 5.02
CA MET A 65 0.14 3.65 3.99
C MET A 65 -1.09 3.00 3.35
N PHE A 66 -1.02 2.74 2.05
CA PHE A 66 -1.95 1.81 1.40
C PHE A 66 -1.29 1.11 0.20
N LEU A 67 -1.78 -0.08 -0.11
CA LEU A 67 -1.26 -0.90 -1.19
C LEU A 67 -1.73 -0.37 -2.55
N SER A 68 -0.80 -0.26 -3.49
CA SER A 68 -1.02 0.03 -4.91
C SER A 68 -0.49 -1.14 -5.74
N PHE A 69 -1.38 -2.02 -6.18
CA PHE A 69 -0.98 -3.21 -6.95
C PHE A 69 -0.60 -2.82 -8.37
N ASP A 70 0.66 -3.03 -8.77
CA ASP A 70 1.11 -2.87 -10.16
C ASP A 70 0.59 -4.05 -10.98
N GLN A 71 -0.43 -3.81 -11.79
CA GLN A 71 -1.06 -4.83 -12.63
C GLN A 71 -0.54 -4.81 -14.08
N GLN A 72 0.38 -3.90 -14.40
CA GLN A 72 0.99 -3.79 -15.72
C GLN A 72 2.19 -4.73 -15.86
N THR A 73 3.00 -4.84 -14.81
CA THR A 73 4.26 -5.59 -14.85
C THR A 73 4.24 -6.87 -14.03
N SER A 74 3.22 -7.04 -13.17
CA SER A 74 3.08 -8.23 -12.31
C SER A 74 1.79 -9.00 -12.59
N SER A 75 1.88 -10.33 -12.51
CA SER A 75 0.71 -11.21 -12.58
C SER A 75 0.18 -11.46 -11.18
N TRP A 76 -0.95 -10.83 -10.86
CA TRP A 76 -1.63 -11.04 -9.60
C TRP A 76 -2.60 -12.21 -9.67
N ASP A 77 -2.80 -12.88 -8.55
CA ASP A 77 -3.94 -13.76 -8.31
C ASP A 77 -4.83 -13.17 -7.20
N SER A 78 -6.15 -13.43 -7.26
CA SER A 78 -7.09 -12.86 -6.28
C SER A 78 -6.78 -13.27 -4.84
N PRO A 79 -6.42 -14.53 -4.54
CA PRO A 79 -6.03 -14.92 -3.18
C PRO A 79 -4.86 -14.11 -2.61
N ALA A 80 -3.76 -13.92 -3.35
CA ALA A 80 -2.59 -13.16 -2.91
C ALA A 80 -2.92 -11.69 -2.65
N VAL A 81 -3.76 -11.08 -3.50
CA VAL A 81 -4.26 -9.72 -3.27
C VAL A 81 -5.07 -9.66 -1.97
N VAL A 82 -5.99 -10.60 -1.75
CA VAL A 82 -6.80 -10.68 -0.52
C VAL A 82 -5.92 -10.88 0.72
N ASP A 83 -4.93 -11.76 0.64
CA ASP A 83 -4.01 -12.06 1.74
C ASP A 83 -3.17 -10.84 2.13
N LEU A 84 -2.62 -10.12 1.15
CA LEU A 84 -1.87 -8.89 1.41
C LEU A 84 -2.75 -7.81 2.04
N ILE A 85 -3.96 -7.59 1.53
CA ILE A 85 -4.87 -6.60 2.12
C ILE A 85 -5.22 -7.01 3.56
N ASN A 86 -5.56 -8.28 3.80
CA ASN A 86 -5.90 -8.77 5.13
C ASN A 86 -4.71 -8.71 6.10
N THR A 87 -3.48 -8.84 5.62
CA THR A 87 -2.27 -8.72 6.44
C THR A 87 -2.12 -7.32 7.03
N PHE A 88 -2.45 -6.28 6.27
CA PHE A 88 -2.18 -4.88 6.65
C PHE A 88 -3.41 -4.06 7.04
N LYS A 89 -4.63 -4.53 6.75
CA LYS A 89 -5.87 -3.72 6.92
C LYS A 89 -6.15 -3.20 8.34
N ASP A 90 -5.61 -3.87 9.34
CA ASP A 90 -5.82 -3.55 10.76
C ASP A 90 -4.65 -2.77 11.39
N SER A 91 -3.58 -2.50 10.62
CA SER A 91 -2.51 -1.60 11.03
C SER A 91 -3.04 -0.19 11.30
N SER A 92 -2.47 0.50 12.29
CA SER A 92 -2.78 1.91 12.55
C SER A 92 -2.29 2.84 11.43
N ALA A 93 -1.31 2.40 10.64
CA ALA A 93 -0.82 3.11 9.47
C ALA A 93 -1.68 2.88 8.22
N GLN A 94 -2.56 1.87 8.20
CA GLN A 94 -3.42 1.63 7.04
C GLN A 94 -4.41 2.77 6.85
N VAL A 95 -4.33 3.45 5.71
CA VAL A 95 -5.30 4.48 5.33
C VAL A 95 -6.66 3.84 5.13
N LYS A 96 -7.68 4.44 5.75
CA LYS A 96 -9.08 4.04 5.63
C LYS A 96 -9.92 5.18 5.07
N ARG A 97 -10.79 4.88 4.11
CA ARG A 97 -11.81 5.78 3.57
C ARG A 97 -13.17 5.24 3.95
N ASP A 98 -14.00 6.07 4.60
CA ASP A 98 -15.32 5.66 5.08
C ASP A 98 -15.30 4.37 5.93
N GLY A 99 -14.23 4.22 6.73
CA GLY A 99 -13.99 3.05 7.59
C GLY A 99 -13.41 1.81 6.89
N LYS A 100 -13.22 1.85 5.56
CA LYS A 100 -12.72 0.73 4.75
C LYS A 100 -11.25 0.91 4.39
N PRO A 101 -10.41 -0.14 4.43
CA PRO A 101 -9.01 -0.02 4.01
C PRO A 101 -8.96 0.43 2.54
N LEU A 102 -8.27 1.54 2.31
CA LEU A 102 -8.02 2.05 0.97
C LEU A 102 -6.99 1.14 0.28
N VAL A 103 -7.28 0.77 -0.96
CA VAL A 103 -6.35 0.07 -1.85
C VAL A 103 -6.44 0.69 -3.24
N SER A 104 -5.39 0.55 -4.04
CA SER A 104 -5.36 1.09 -5.40
C SER A 104 -4.67 0.14 -6.37
N THR A 105 -4.77 0.46 -7.65
CA THR A 105 -4.11 -0.27 -8.75
C THR A 105 -3.36 0.71 -9.63
N PHE A 106 -2.19 0.30 -10.10
CA PHE A 106 -1.49 0.96 -11.19
C PHE A 106 -1.70 0.14 -12.47
N GLU A 107 -2.43 0.71 -13.44
CA GLU A 107 -2.79 0.15 -14.76
C GLU A 107 -3.37 -1.28 -14.74
N GLY A 108 -4.70 -1.44 -14.91
CA GLY A 108 -5.32 -2.77 -14.83
C GLY A 108 -6.82 -2.86 -15.14
N PRO A 109 -7.30 -2.39 -16.31
CA PRO A 109 -8.72 -2.50 -16.64
C PRO A 109 -9.19 -3.96 -16.74
N GLY A 110 -8.28 -4.91 -17.01
CA GLY A 110 -8.58 -6.34 -17.13
C GLY A 110 -8.88 -7.05 -15.80
N TRP A 111 -8.72 -6.36 -14.66
CA TRP A 111 -8.96 -6.92 -13.33
C TRP A 111 -10.26 -6.42 -12.68
N ALA A 112 -11.09 -5.69 -13.44
CA ALA A 112 -12.34 -5.09 -12.95
C ALA A 112 -13.30 -6.11 -12.33
N ASP A 113 -13.43 -7.30 -12.91
CA ASP A 113 -14.37 -8.34 -12.49
C ASP A 113 -13.96 -9.01 -11.17
N GLN A 114 -12.66 -9.06 -10.87
CA GLN A 114 -12.09 -9.69 -9.67
C GLN A 114 -12.31 -8.82 -8.42
N TRP A 115 -12.39 -7.49 -8.58
CA TRP A 115 -12.48 -6.56 -7.45
C TRP A 115 -13.75 -6.71 -6.61
N ALA A 116 -14.85 -7.22 -7.19
CA ALA A 116 -16.06 -7.51 -6.41
C ALA A 116 -15.78 -8.56 -5.33
N GLY A 117 -15.12 -9.68 -5.69
CA GLY A 117 -14.76 -10.74 -4.74
C GLY A 117 -13.67 -10.33 -3.75
N VAL A 118 -12.73 -9.48 -4.16
CA VAL A 118 -11.71 -8.94 -3.23
C VAL A 118 -12.36 -8.05 -2.17
N ARG A 119 -13.31 -7.18 -2.55
CA ARG A 119 -14.04 -6.31 -1.62
C ARG A 119 -14.85 -7.12 -0.61
N GLU A 120 -15.52 -8.18 -1.05
CA GLU A 120 -16.29 -9.07 -0.18
C GLU A 120 -15.43 -9.71 0.92
N GLN A 121 -14.22 -10.16 0.56
CA GLN A 121 -13.34 -10.88 1.48
C GLN A 121 -12.51 -9.96 2.40
N THR A 122 -12.26 -8.72 1.99
CA THR A 122 -11.35 -7.80 2.71
C THR A 122 -12.07 -6.65 3.40
N GLY A 123 -13.27 -6.29 2.92
CA GLY A 123 -13.97 -5.07 3.31
C GLY A 123 -13.34 -3.79 2.75
N GLY A 124 -12.35 -3.90 1.86
CA GLY A 124 -11.61 -2.77 1.30
C GLY A 124 -12.38 -1.92 0.30
N ASP A 125 -11.88 -0.71 0.08
CA ASP A 125 -12.34 0.19 -0.96
C ASP A 125 -11.24 0.42 -1.99
N LEU A 126 -11.60 0.21 -3.26
CA LEU A 126 -10.66 0.38 -4.37
C LEU A 126 -10.74 1.80 -4.88
N PHE A 127 -9.60 2.49 -4.86
CA PHE A 127 -9.39 3.76 -5.51
C PHE A 127 -8.57 3.55 -6.78
N GLY A 128 -9.19 3.76 -7.93
CA GLY A 128 -8.49 3.74 -9.21
C GLY A 128 -7.72 5.05 -9.42
N SER A 129 -6.43 4.95 -9.74
CA SER A 129 -5.67 6.01 -10.42
C SER A 129 -5.64 5.74 -11.91
#